data_AF-A0A368EZ60-F1
#
_entry.id   AF-A0A368EZ60-F1
#
_cell.length_a   1.000
_cell.length_b   1.000
_cell.length_c   1.000
_cell.angle_alpha   90.00
_cell.angle_beta   90.00
_cell.angle_gamma   90.00
#
_symmetry.space_group_name_H-M   'P 1'
#
loop_
_entity.id
_entity.type
_entity.pdbx_description
1 polymer ?
#
loop_
_entity_poly.entity_id
_entity_poly.type
_entity_poly.pdbx_seq_one_letter_code
_entity_poly.pdbx_strand_id
1 'polypeptide(L)'
;MEFEKPEYHLQMGSLPVLGTISVRGQQRPSYRLMNMNKYFIVDQEGVVRLQPDARPPCGTCELVVLASRDDGATSVAKITVKNPSFAVSSTSMLTVLILVILALIFALLLVIVFRKVHYA
;
A
#
# COMPACT_ATOMS: atom_id res chain seq x y z
N MET A 1 -9.69 -2.37 27.19
CA MET A 1 -10.25 -2.25 25.82
C MET A 1 -9.15 -2.68 24.88
N GLU A 2 -9.40 -3.65 24.01
CA GLU A 2 -8.37 -4.25 23.17
C GLU A 2 -8.99 -4.68 21.84
N PHE A 3 -8.32 -4.41 20.72
CA PHE A 3 -8.75 -4.97 19.44
C PHE A 3 -8.79 -6.50 19.50
N GLU A 4 -9.72 -7.12 18.78
CA GLU A 4 -9.79 -8.59 18.72
C GLU A 4 -8.51 -9.21 18.15
N LYS A 5 -7.84 -8.47 17.27
CA LYS A 5 -6.55 -8.83 16.67
C LYS A 5 -5.60 -7.64 16.76
N PRO A 6 -4.30 -7.87 17.06
CA PRO A 6 -3.30 -6.80 17.05
C PRO A 6 -3.02 -6.28 15.63
N GLU A 7 -3.19 -7.12 14.62
CA GLU A 7 -3.02 -6.79 13.21
C GLU A 7 -4.16 -7.37 12.35
N TYR A 8 -4.61 -6.59 11.38
CA TYR A 8 -5.62 -6.98 10.40
C TYR A 8 -5.02 -6.95 8.99
N HIS A 9 -5.22 -8.01 8.22
CA HIS A 9 -4.81 -8.08 6.82
C HIS A 9 -6.04 -8.02 5.94
N LEU A 10 -6.15 -6.95 5.16
CA LEU A 10 -7.26 -6.70 4.24
C LEU A 10 -6.75 -6.63 2.79
N GLN A 11 -7.66 -6.78 1.84
CA GLN A 11 -7.32 -6.69 0.41
C GLN A 11 -8.37 -5.85 -0.32
N MET A 12 -7.90 -4.99 -1.23
CA MET A 12 -8.76 -4.25 -2.13
C MET A 12 -9.41 -5.20 -3.14
N GLY A 13 -10.74 -5.19 -3.17
CA GLY A 13 -11.56 -5.95 -4.12
C GLY A 13 -12.22 -5.03 -5.15
N SER A 14 -13.22 -5.57 -5.84
CA SER A 14 -14.08 -4.82 -6.77
C SER A 14 -15.05 -3.88 -6.04
N LEU A 15 -15.35 -4.16 -4.78
CA LEU A 15 -16.19 -3.34 -3.91
C LEU A 15 -15.32 -2.43 -3.03
N PRO A 16 -15.81 -1.24 -2.66
CA PRO A 16 -15.06 -0.30 -1.82
C PRO A 16 -14.95 -0.77 -0.36
N VAL A 17 -15.63 -1.84 0.04
CA VAL A 17 -15.57 -2.41 1.40
C VAL A 17 -14.44 -3.42 1.47
N LEU A 18 -13.52 -3.22 2.42
CA LEU A 18 -12.29 -4.02 2.57
C LEU A 18 -12.41 -5.08 3.66
N GLY A 19 -13.15 -4.76 4.72
CA GLY A 19 -13.36 -5.64 5.87
C GLY A 19 -13.81 -4.88 7.10
N THR A 20 -13.85 -5.56 8.23
CA THR A 20 -14.25 -5.00 9.52
C THR A 20 -13.16 -5.18 10.56
N ILE A 21 -13.08 -4.21 11.47
CA ILE A 21 -12.28 -4.27 12.68
C ILE A 21 -13.22 -4.20 13.89
N SER A 22 -12.85 -4.91 14.95
CA SER A 22 -13.68 -5.01 16.16
C SER A 22 -12.80 -4.92 17.39
N VAL A 23 -13.38 -4.34 18.45
CA VAL A 23 -12.74 -4.18 19.73
C VAL A 23 -13.52 -4.99 20.76
N ARG A 24 -12.80 -5.75 21.59
CA ARG A 24 -13.39 -6.53 22.67
C ARG A 24 -14.04 -5.60 23.70
N GLY A 25 -15.32 -5.86 23.99
CA GLY A 25 -16.11 -5.13 24.98
C GLY A 25 -17.53 -4.85 24.48
N GLN A 26 -18.40 -4.42 25.38
CA GLN A 26 -19.84 -4.23 25.11
C GLN A 26 -20.20 -2.82 24.63
N GLN A 27 -19.30 -1.85 24.79
CA GLN A 27 -19.50 -0.45 24.41
C GLN A 27 -18.91 -0.16 23.02
N ARG A 28 -19.64 0.62 22.21
CA ARG A 28 -19.21 1.06 20.88
C ARG A 28 -18.06 2.07 20.99
N PRO A 29 -16.86 1.77 20.47
CA PRO A 29 -15.78 2.73 20.46
C PRO A 29 -15.91 3.70 19.26
N SER A 30 -15.25 4.85 19.37
CA SER A 30 -15.01 5.75 18.24
C SER A 30 -13.72 5.36 17.55
N TYR A 31 -13.77 5.13 16.24
CA TYR A 31 -12.61 4.80 15.41
C TYR A 31 -12.02 6.05 14.75
N ARG A 32 -10.69 6.14 14.69
CA ARG A 32 -9.97 7.21 13.98
C ARG A 32 -8.69 6.66 13.34
N LEU A 33 -8.46 7.04 12.08
CA LEU A 33 -7.18 6.81 11.41
C LEU A 33 -6.13 7.82 11.90
N MET A 34 -5.01 7.32 12.40
CA MET A 34 -3.94 8.14 12.98
C MET A 34 -2.89 8.58 11.97
N ASN A 35 -2.73 7.86 10.85
CA ASN A 35 -1.66 8.07 9.88
C ASN A 35 -1.99 9.08 8.77
N MET A 36 -2.98 9.96 8.97
CA MET A 36 -3.42 10.98 7.99
C MET A 36 -3.72 10.40 6.59
N ASN A 37 -4.15 9.14 6.51
CA ASN A 37 -4.45 8.51 5.24
C ASN A 37 -5.70 9.15 4.59
N LYS A 38 -5.60 9.49 3.30
CA LYS A 38 -6.67 10.14 2.53
C LYS A 38 -7.40 9.20 1.58
N TYR A 39 -6.99 7.94 1.50
CA TYR A 39 -7.54 6.95 0.57
C TYR A 39 -8.51 5.99 1.25
N PHE A 40 -8.37 5.80 2.56
CA PHE A 40 -9.18 4.86 3.34
C PHE A 40 -9.98 5.61 4.41
N ILE A 41 -11.13 5.04 4.78
CA ILE A 41 -11.99 5.52 5.86
C ILE A 41 -12.34 4.32 6.74
N VAL A 42 -12.51 4.56 8.02
CA VAL A 42 -13.13 3.61 8.96
C VAL A 42 -14.41 4.28 9.48
N ASP A 43 -15.55 3.61 9.33
CA ASP A 43 -16.82 4.12 9.86
C ASP A 43 -16.97 3.81 11.36
N GLN A 44 -18.08 4.26 11.96
CA GLN A 44 -18.32 4.10 13.40
C GLN A 44 -18.58 2.63 13.78
N GLU A 45 -18.97 1.81 12.81
CA GLU A 45 -19.20 0.38 12.94
C GLU A 45 -17.89 -0.43 12.80
N GLY A 46 -16.76 0.23 12.50
CA GLY A 46 -15.47 -0.42 12.31
C GLY A 46 -15.31 -1.05 10.93
N VAL A 47 -16.14 -0.69 9.94
CA VAL A 47 -15.96 -1.11 8.56
C VAL A 47 -14.89 -0.24 7.90
N VAL A 48 -13.88 -0.90 7.35
CA VAL A 48 -12.79 -0.25 6.60
C VAL A 48 -13.19 -0.19 5.14
N ARG A 49 -13.15 1.01 4.56
CA ARG A 49 -13.60 1.30 3.20
C ARG A 49 -12.57 2.12 2.45
N LEU A 50 -12.50 1.92 1.14
CA LEU A 50 -11.81 2.80 0.21
C LEU A 50 -12.68 4.02 -0.07
N GLN A 51 -12.08 5.22 -0.11
CA GLN A 51 -12.78 6.41 -0.55
C GLN A 51 -13.22 6.29 -2.02
N PRO A 52 -14.36 6.91 -2.39
CA PRO A 52 -14.73 7.06 -3.79
C PRO A 52 -13.59 7.71 -4.56
N ASP A 53 -13.29 7.18 -5.76
CA ASP A 53 -12.24 7.65 -6.67
C ASP A 53 -10.79 7.61 -6.14
N ALA A 54 -10.57 7.11 -4.92
CA ALA A 54 -9.24 6.98 -4.36
C ALA A 54 -8.41 5.91 -5.08
N ARG A 55 -7.20 6.30 -5.51
CA ARG A 55 -6.21 5.42 -6.11
C ARG A 55 -4.93 5.44 -5.28
N PRO A 56 -4.86 4.64 -4.21
CA PRO A 56 -3.69 4.65 -3.32
C PRO A 56 -2.43 4.23 -4.09
N PRO A 57 -1.35 5.04 -4.08
CA PRO A 57 -0.11 4.75 -4.82
C PRO A 57 0.81 3.81 -4.03
N CYS A 58 0.25 2.74 -3.44
CA CYS A 58 0.98 1.74 -2.67
C CYS A 58 0.53 0.34 -3.08
N GLY A 59 1.48 -0.61 -3.16
CA GLY A 59 1.18 -2.04 -3.34
C GLY A 59 0.68 -2.70 -2.07
N THR A 60 1.24 -2.29 -0.94
CA THR A 60 0.74 -2.60 0.40
C THR A 60 0.64 -1.28 1.16
N CYS A 61 -0.57 -0.95 1.62
CA CYS A 61 -0.85 0.29 2.32
C CYS A 61 -1.05 -0.03 3.80
N GLU A 62 -0.26 0.59 4.67
CA GLU A 62 -0.38 0.40 6.12
C GLU A 62 -1.26 1.51 6.72
N LEU A 63 -2.22 1.11 7.56
CA LEU A 63 -3.10 2.00 8.30
C LEU A 63 -2.93 1.76 9.78
N VAL A 64 -3.01 2.85 10.55
CA VAL A 64 -2.99 2.81 12.02
C VAL A 64 -4.33 3.34 12.49
N VAL A 65 -5.10 2.49 13.15
CA VAL A 65 -6.42 2.85 13.67
C VAL A 65 -6.37 2.91 15.18
N LEU A 66 -6.82 4.04 15.71
CA LEU A 66 -7.10 4.25 17.12
C LEU A 66 -8.59 3.96 17.35
N ALA A 67 -8.88 3.15 18.35
CA ALA A 67 -10.21 3.06 18.92
C ALA A 67 -10.18 3.73 20.30
N SER A 68 -11.09 4.68 20.53
CA SER A 68 -11.23 5.40 21.80
C SER A 68 -12.65 5.25 22.36
N ARG A 69 -12.77 5.34 23.67
CA ARG A 69 -14.05 5.32 24.39
C ARG A 69 -14.20 6.59 25.24
N ASP A 70 -15.43 6.92 25.60
CA ASP A 70 -15.76 8.12 26.38
C ASP A 70 -15.13 8.13 27.79
N ASP A 71 -14.79 6.96 28.34
CA ASP A 71 -14.06 6.81 29.61
C ASP A 71 -12.54 7.08 29.48
N GLY A 72 -12.05 7.44 28.29
CA GLY A 72 -10.65 7.71 28.00
C GLY A 72 -9.82 6.47 27.67
N ALA A 73 -10.39 5.26 27.70
CA ALA A 73 -9.70 4.06 27.28
C ALA A 73 -9.41 4.12 25.76
N THR A 74 -8.17 3.82 25.39
CA THR A 74 -7.73 3.80 23.99
C THR A 74 -7.03 2.49 23.65
N SER A 75 -7.11 2.09 22.39
CA SER A 75 -6.41 0.94 21.83
C SER A 75 -6.00 1.24 20.40
N VAL A 76 -4.90 0.66 19.93
CA VAL A 76 -4.35 0.89 18.60
C VAL A 76 -4.17 -0.44 17.90
N ALA A 77 -4.54 -0.52 16.62
CA ALA A 77 -4.29 -1.67 15.76
C ALA A 77 -3.69 -1.24 14.43
N LYS A 78 -2.87 -2.14 13.86
CA LYS A 78 -2.34 -2.01 12.51
C LYS A 78 -3.27 -2.72 11.53
N ILE A 79 -3.51 -2.09 10.38
CA ILE A 79 -4.22 -2.71 9.27
C ILE A 79 -3.34 -2.64 8.05
N THR A 80 -3.05 -3.79 7.47
CA THR A 80 -2.24 -3.95 6.27
C THR A 80 -3.19 -4.23 5.11
N VAL A 81 -3.31 -3.29 4.17
CA VAL A 81 -4.19 -3.39 3.00
C VAL A 81 -3.37 -3.70 1.76
N LYS A 82 -3.64 -4.84 1.12
CA LYS A 82 -3.02 -5.18 -0.17
C LYS A 82 -3.79 -4.56 -1.32
N ASN A 83 -3.09 -3.84 -2.20
CA ASN A 83 -3.63 -3.23 -3.40
C ASN A 83 -3.17 -4.03 -4.65
N PRO A 84 -3.99 -4.97 -5.15
CA PRO A 84 -3.63 -5.75 -6.34
C PRO A 84 -3.65 -4.90 -7.62
N SER A 85 -4.33 -3.75 -7.60
CA SER A 85 -4.38 -2.80 -8.71
C SER A 85 -3.14 -1.91 -8.79
N PHE A 86 -2.25 -1.97 -7.80
CA PHE A 86 -0.93 -1.35 -7.89
C PHE A 86 -0.06 -2.14 -8.87
N ALA A 87 -0.30 -1.90 -10.15
CA ALA A 87 0.71 -2.15 -11.16
C ALA A 87 1.80 -1.08 -10.95
N VAL A 88 3.05 -1.52 -10.73
CA VAL A 88 4.22 -0.66 -10.93
C VAL A 88 4.00 0.08 -12.24
N SER A 89 4.11 1.42 -12.25
CA SER A 89 3.66 2.19 -13.41
C SER A 89 4.29 1.62 -14.67
N SER A 90 3.47 1.27 -15.67
CA SER A 90 3.98 0.65 -16.91
C SER A 90 5.05 1.52 -17.56
N THR A 91 4.97 2.85 -17.36
CA THR A 91 6.00 3.82 -17.74
C THR A 91 7.34 3.59 -17.06
N SER A 92 7.37 3.24 -15.76
CA SER A 92 8.60 2.94 -15.02
C SER A 92 9.24 1.62 -15.48
N MET A 93 8.41 0.61 -15.78
CA MET A 93 8.90 -0.66 -16.32
C MET A 93 9.47 -0.48 -17.73
N LEU A 94 8.82 0.34 -18.55
CA LEU A 94 9.26 0.66 -19.91
C LEU A 94 10.58 1.46 -19.89
N THR A 95 10.72 2.45 -19.01
CA THR A 95 11.97 3.23 -18.90
C THR A 95 13.13 2.36 -18.43
N VAL A 96 12.91 1.46 -17.47
CA VAL A 96 13.93 0.49 -17.05
C VAL A 96 14.33 -0.41 -18.23
N LEU A 97 13.36 -0.93 -18.98
CA LEU A 97 13.64 -1.77 -20.16
C LEU A 97 14.47 -1.01 -21.22
N ILE A 98 14.10 0.24 -21.52
CA ILE A 98 14.84 1.09 -22.47
C ILE A 98 16.28 1.33 -21.99
N LEU A 99 16.49 1.61 -20.70
CA LEU A 99 17.82 1.80 -20.14
C LEU A 99 18.69 0.54 -20.24
N VAL A 100 18.12 -0.64 -19.99
CA VAL A 100 18.83 -1.92 -20.16
C VAL A 100 19.24 -2.14 -21.62
N ILE A 101 18.33 -1.89 -22.57
CA ILE A 101 18.63 -2.02 -24.01
C ILE A 101 19.75 -1.06 -24.42
N LEU A 102 19.69 0.20 -23.99
CA LEU A 102 20.74 1.18 -24.28
C LEU A 102 22.09 0.75 -23.70
N ALA A 103 22.14 0.26 -22.47
CA ALA A 103 23.37 -0.22 -21.84
C ALA A 103 23.99 -1.38 -22.63
N LEU A 104 23.18 -2.34 -23.12
CA LEU A 104 23.64 -3.44 -23.95
C LEU A 104 24.20 -2.96 -25.29
N ILE A 105 23.54 -2.00 -25.94
CA ILE A 105 24.02 -1.40 -27.20
C ILE A 105 25.37 -0.73 -26.98
N PHE A 106 25.52 0.08 -25.92
CA PHE A 106 26.79 0.73 -25.60
C PHE A 106 27.91 -0.28 -25.30
N ALA A 107 27.61 -1.34 -24.55
CA ALA A 107 28.57 -2.40 -24.28
C ALA A 107 29.03 -3.10 -25.57
N LEU A 108 28.11 -3.42 -26.48
CA LEU A 108 28.42 -4.01 -27.78
C LEU A 108 29.29 -3.08 -28.64
N LEU A 109 28.95 -1.79 -28.71
CA LEU A 109 29.74 -0.80 -29.44
C LEU A 109 31.15 -0.69 -28.86
N LEU A 110 31.29 -0.64 -27.54
CA LEU A 110 32.60 -0.61 -26.88
C LEU A 110 33.42 -1.86 -27.21
N VAL A 111 32.82 -3.06 -27.19
CA VAL A 111 33.51 -4.30 -27.57
C VAL A 111 33.98 -4.27 -29.03
N ILE A 112 33.14 -3.78 -29.95
CA ILE A 112 33.49 -3.66 -31.37
C ILE A 112 34.64 -2.67 -31.56
N VAL A 113 34.58 -1.51 -30.91
CA VAL A 113 35.65 -0.50 -30.97
C VAL A 113 36.95 -1.05 -30.38
N PHE A 114 36.89 -1.68 -29.20
CA PHE A 114 38.07 -2.31 -28.59
C PHE A 114 38.68 -3.36 -29.51
N ARG A 115 37.87 -4.26 -30.09
CA ARG A 115 38.38 -5.24 -31.05
C ARG A 115 38.98 -4.58 -32.28
N LYS A 116 38.34 -3.55 -32.83
CA LYS A 116 38.85 -2.85 -34.02
C LYS A 116 40.16 -2.12 -33.74
N VAL A 117 40.36 -1.56 -32.55
CA VAL A 117 41.58 -0.86 -32.15
C VAL A 117 42.71 -1.82 -31.79
N HIS A 118 42.42 -2.97 -31.17
CA HIS A 118 43.45 -3.95 -30.77
C HIS A 118 43.87 -4.92 -31.89
N TYR A 119 43.01 -5.15 -32.89
CA TYR A 119 43.28 -6.07 -34.00
C TYR A 119 43.53 -5.35 -35.35
N ALA A 120 43.69 -4.03 -35.34
CA ALA A 120 44.21 -3.24 -36.48
C ALA A 120 45.69 -2.95 -36.27
#